data_AF-A0A5S4H5J5-F1
#
_entry.id   AF-A0A5S4H5J5-F1
#
_cell.length_a   1.000
_cell.length_b   1.000
_cell.length_c   1.000
_cell.angle_alpha   90.00
_cell.angle_beta   90.00
_cell.angle_gamma   90.00
#
_symmetry.space_group_name_H-M   'P 1'
#
loop_
_entity.id
_entity.type
_entity.pdbx_description
1 polymer ?
#
loop_
_entity_poly.entity_id
_entity_poly.type
_entity_poly.pdbx_seq_one_letter_code
_entity_poly.pdbx_strand_id
1 'polypeptide(L)'
;MTSSRPCVLGINFGHDGGAALLTPDCMVAIGEERLNRHRYSNGWLNAVMYCLRATNLALADVDLIVASSYGRTPAKPADTGFDLLGIPLGRITTVDHHLSHAYTAFCLSPYQRATILVTDGGGNNTDTETFYIADSDGISRLGGNDTGRP
;
A
#
# COMPACT_ATOMS: atom_id res chain seq x y z
N MET A 1 6.50 8.01 -18.60
CA MET A 1 7.33 9.21 -18.39
C MET A 1 7.27 9.50 -16.91
N THR A 2 8.38 9.41 -16.18
CA THR A 2 8.41 9.74 -14.75
C THR A 2 8.41 11.26 -14.62
N SER A 3 7.33 11.82 -14.08
CA SER A 3 7.32 13.20 -13.59
C SER A 3 8.55 13.45 -12.72
N SER A 4 9.17 14.63 -12.81
CA SER A 4 10.25 15.06 -11.90
C SER A 4 9.79 15.20 -10.44
N ARG A 5 8.47 15.07 -10.22
CA ARG A 5 7.76 15.16 -8.96
C ARG A 5 6.71 14.05 -8.92
N PRO A 6 7.11 12.82 -8.53
CA PRO A 6 6.22 11.68 -8.61
C PRO A 6 5.05 11.82 -7.62
N CYS A 7 3.85 11.51 -8.10
CA CYS A 7 2.65 11.37 -7.30
C CYS A 7 2.24 9.89 -7.23
N VAL A 8 2.16 9.33 -6.02
CA VAL A 8 1.95 7.89 -5.82
C VAL A 8 0.74 7.67 -4.93
N LEU A 9 -0.21 6.85 -5.40
CA LEU A 9 -1.40 6.47 -4.66
C LEU A 9 -1.25 5.04 -4.15
N GLY A 10 -1.19 4.86 -2.84
CA GLY A 10 -1.33 3.58 -2.16
C GLY A 10 -2.80 3.28 -1.87
N ILE A 11 -3.24 2.04 -2.10
CA ILE A 11 -4.53 1.52 -1.62
C ILE A 11 -4.34 0.22 -0.84
N ASN A 12 -5.20 0.00 0.16
CA ASN A 12 -5.39 -1.29 0.79
C ASN A 12 -6.81 -1.78 0.51
N PHE A 13 -6.98 -3.07 0.24
CA PHE A 13 -8.30 -3.66 -0.03
C PHE A 13 -8.41 -5.12 0.42
N GLY A 14 -9.64 -5.57 0.72
CA GLY A 14 -9.95 -6.89 1.27
C GLY A 14 -10.50 -6.83 2.69
N HIS A 15 -9.80 -6.14 3.60
CA HIS A 15 -10.28 -5.68 4.91
C HIS A 15 -9.50 -4.42 5.31
N ASP A 16 -10.06 -3.58 6.18
CA ASP A 16 -9.42 -2.32 6.60
C ASP A 16 -8.93 -1.45 5.44
N GLY A 17 -9.77 -1.37 4.41
CA GLY A 17 -9.49 -0.64 3.19
C GLY A 17 -9.33 0.86 3.43
N GLY A 18 -8.60 1.48 2.52
CA GLY A 18 -8.22 2.88 2.63
C GLY A 18 -7.24 3.28 1.54
N ALA A 19 -6.79 4.53 1.61
CA ALA A 19 -5.85 5.07 0.65
C ALA A 19 -4.86 6.03 1.30
N ALA A 20 -3.69 6.14 0.68
CA ALA A 20 -2.68 7.14 0.97
C ALA A 20 -2.16 7.75 -0.34
N LEU A 21 -2.18 9.06 -0.46
CA LEU A 21 -1.64 9.79 -1.61
C LEU A 21 -0.39 10.54 -1.17
N LEU A 22 0.75 10.15 -1.74
CA LEU A 22 2.04 10.79 -1.53
C LEU A 22 2.34 11.71 -2.71
N THR A 23 2.73 12.93 -2.36
CA THR A 23 3.21 13.97 -3.27
C THR A 23 4.59 14.45 -2.77
N PRO A 24 5.34 15.24 -3.55
CA PRO A 24 6.60 15.81 -3.07
C PRO A 24 6.43 16.69 -1.82
N ASP A 25 5.24 17.27 -1.64
CA ASP A 25 5.00 18.29 -0.62
C ASP A 25 4.27 17.73 0.61
N CYS A 26 3.50 16.66 0.46
CA CYS A 26 2.72 16.08 1.55
C CYS A 26 2.29 14.62 1.32
N MET A 27 1.86 13.99 2.41
CA MET A 27 1.13 12.72 2.41
C MET A 27 -0.27 12.94 3.01
N VAL A 28 -1.31 12.47 2.32
CA VAL A 28 -2.68 12.40 2.83
C VAL A 28 -3.10 10.95 2.90
N ALA A 29 -3.55 10.46 4.05
CA ALA A 29 -4.00 9.08 4.22
C ALA A 29 -5.27 9.00 5.07
N ILE A 30 -6.19 8.11 4.68
CA ILE A 30 -7.44 7.90 5.40
C ILE A 30 -7.97 6.47 5.19
N GLY A 31 -8.52 5.89 6.26
CA GLY A 31 -9.25 4.61 6.20
C GLY A 31 -10.67 4.80 5.68
N GLU A 32 -11.13 3.90 4.83
CA GLU A 32 -12.45 3.94 4.17
C GLU A 32 -13.60 3.96 5.20
N GLU A 33 -13.45 3.21 6.29
CA GLU A 33 -14.44 3.14 7.37
C GLU A 33 -14.76 4.50 8.01
N ARG A 34 -13.84 5.46 7.93
CA ARG A 34 -14.05 6.82 8.45
C ARG A 34 -15.05 7.59 7.59
N LEU A 35 -15.10 7.29 6.30
CA LEU A 35 -15.90 7.99 5.30
C LEU A 35 -17.27 7.34 5.10
N ASN A 36 -17.31 6.00 5.01
CA ASN A 36 -18.57 5.27 4.78
C ASN A 36 -19.24 4.78 6.07
N ARG A 37 -18.59 4.95 7.23
CA ARG A 37 -19.10 4.57 8.57
C ARG A 37 -19.33 3.07 8.76
N HIS A 38 -18.80 2.23 7.88
CA HIS A 38 -18.81 0.78 7.99
C HIS A 38 -17.47 0.30 8.55
N ARG A 39 -17.47 -0.25 9.77
CA ARG A 39 -16.24 -0.73 10.41
C ARG A 39 -15.59 -1.83 9.57
N TYR A 40 -14.26 -1.85 9.52
CA TYR A 40 -13.48 -2.83 8.75
C TYR A 40 -13.86 -2.86 7.26
N SER A 41 -14.30 -1.71 6.73
CA SER A 41 -14.69 -1.57 5.32
C SER A 41 -13.61 -2.13 4.41
N ASN A 42 -13.99 -2.93 3.42
CA ASN A 42 -13.06 -3.54 2.46
C ASN A 42 -12.80 -2.67 1.22
N GLY A 43 -13.56 -1.58 1.04
CA GLY A 43 -13.43 -0.64 -0.08
C GLY A 43 -12.33 0.41 0.12
N TRP A 44 -12.04 1.16 -0.94
CA TRP A 44 -10.99 2.20 -0.97
C TRP A 44 -11.41 3.45 -1.77
N LEU A 45 -12.55 3.42 -2.47
CA LEU A 45 -12.91 4.47 -3.42
C LEU A 45 -13.19 5.80 -2.72
N ASN A 46 -13.86 5.81 -1.58
CA ASN A 46 -14.10 7.07 -0.86
C ASN A 46 -12.78 7.66 -0.34
N ALA A 47 -11.87 6.83 0.14
CA ALA A 47 -10.56 7.23 0.62
C ALA A 47 -9.69 7.83 -0.50
N VAL A 48 -9.68 7.20 -1.68
CA VAL A 48 -8.99 7.74 -2.86
C VAL A 48 -9.58 9.11 -3.24
N MET A 49 -10.90 9.20 -3.34
CA MET A 49 -11.59 10.46 -3.67
C MET A 49 -11.34 11.55 -2.63
N TYR A 50 -11.22 11.19 -1.34
CA TYR A 50 -10.85 12.12 -0.29
C TYR A 50 -9.43 12.64 -0.48
N CYS A 51 -8.46 11.75 -0.71
CA CYS A 51 -7.05 12.13 -0.88
C CYS A 51 -6.86 13.04 -2.09
N LEU A 52 -7.46 12.71 -3.24
CA LEU A 52 -7.43 13.52 -4.45
C LEU A 52 -8.00 14.93 -4.23
N ARG A 53 -9.14 15.04 -3.53
CA ARG A 53 -9.72 16.35 -3.18
C ARG A 53 -8.82 17.15 -2.23
N ALA A 54 -8.24 16.49 -1.23
CA ALA A 54 -7.39 17.14 -0.24
C ALA A 54 -6.08 17.70 -0.83
N THR A 55 -5.57 17.07 -1.90
CA THR A 55 -4.36 17.52 -2.62
C THR A 55 -4.68 18.35 -3.87
N ASN A 56 -5.96 18.53 -4.21
CA ASN A 56 -6.41 19.18 -5.44
C ASN A 56 -5.81 18.55 -6.72
N LEU A 57 -5.74 17.22 -6.74
CA LEU A 57 -5.27 16.43 -7.89
C LEU A 57 -6.40 15.64 -8.52
N ALA A 58 -6.30 15.39 -9.82
CA ALA A 58 -7.12 14.42 -10.51
C ALA A 58 -6.44 13.04 -10.52
N LEU A 59 -7.21 11.97 -10.71
CA LEU A 59 -6.66 10.62 -10.83
C LEU A 59 -5.65 10.50 -11.99
N ALA A 60 -5.81 11.30 -13.04
CA ALA A 60 -4.88 11.35 -14.17
C ALA A 60 -3.46 11.80 -13.76
N ASP A 61 -3.35 12.62 -12.71
CA ASP A 61 -2.09 13.18 -12.19
C ASP A 61 -1.28 12.17 -11.36
N VAL A 62 -1.89 11.03 -10.98
CA VAL A 62 -1.24 10.00 -10.14
C VAL A 62 -0.32 9.12 -10.98
N ASP A 63 0.98 9.34 -10.96
CA ASP A 63 1.98 8.60 -11.76
C ASP A 63 1.91 7.08 -11.57
N LEU A 64 1.79 6.61 -10.33
CA LEU A 64 1.80 5.20 -9.94
C LEU A 64 0.74 4.90 -8.89
N ILE A 65 0.08 3.77 -9.05
CA ILE A 65 -0.81 3.19 -8.05
C ILE A 65 -0.15 1.93 -7.48
N VAL A 66 -0.08 1.84 -6.16
CA VAL A 66 0.46 0.70 -5.42
C VAL A 66 -0.67 0.08 -4.61
N ALA A 67 -1.00 -1.18 -4.88
CA ALA A 67 -2.10 -1.86 -4.20
C ALA A 67 -1.59 -2.96 -3.27
N SER A 68 -2.00 -2.91 -2.02
CA SER A 68 -1.78 -3.95 -1.01
C SER A 68 -3.08 -4.74 -0.79
N SER A 69 -2.94 -6.05 -0.60
CA SER A 69 -4.06 -6.94 -0.32
C SER A 69 -3.60 -8.12 0.52
N TYR A 70 -4.43 -8.51 1.48
CA TYR A 70 -4.27 -9.76 2.21
C TYR A 70 -4.70 -10.99 1.37
N GLY A 71 -4.07 -12.14 1.60
CA GLY A 71 -4.41 -13.42 0.96
C GLY A 71 -3.17 -14.16 0.44
N ARG A 72 -3.28 -15.45 0.03
CA ARG A 72 -2.09 -16.25 -0.34
C ARG A 72 -1.18 -15.59 -1.36
N THR A 73 -1.74 -15.02 -2.41
CA THR A 73 -1.00 -14.29 -3.44
C THR A 73 -1.38 -12.82 -3.40
N PRO A 74 -0.44 -11.88 -3.59
CA PRO A 74 -0.78 -10.49 -3.84
C PRO A 74 -1.77 -10.40 -5.00
N ALA A 75 -2.68 -9.43 -4.93
CA ALA A 75 -3.59 -9.17 -6.02
C ALA A 75 -2.85 -8.84 -7.31
N LYS A 76 -3.54 -8.93 -8.43
CA LYS A 76 -3.05 -8.46 -9.73
C LYS A 76 -3.48 -7.01 -9.94
N PRO A 77 -2.76 -6.25 -10.77
CA PRO A 77 -3.18 -4.91 -11.18
C PRO A 77 -4.65 -4.80 -11.63
N ALA A 78 -5.14 -5.80 -12.38
CA ALA A 78 -6.52 -5.86 -12.87
C ALA A 78 -7.56 -6.07 -11.76
N ASP A 79 -7.17 -6.64 -10.61
CA ASP A 79 -8.09 -6.86 -9.49
C ASP A 79 -8.43 -5.56 -8.75
N THR A 80 -7.69 -4.48 -9.01
CA THR A 80 -7.91 -3.17 -8.41
C THR A 80 -9.09 -2.43 -9.03
N GLY A 81 -9.50 -2.74 -10.27
CA GLY A 81 -10.55 -2.03 -10.99
C GLY A 81 -10.20 -0.61 -11.46
N PHE A 82 -8.96 -0.14 -11.28
CA PHE A 82 -8.52 1.17 -11.79
C PHE A 82 -8.46 1.23 -13.33
N ASP A 83 -8.32 0.09 -14.00
CA ASP A 83 -8.41 -0.03 -15.45
C ASP A 83 -9.81 0.35 -15.97
N LEU A 84 -10.86 0.01 -15.23
CA LEU A 84 -12.23 0.46 -15.52
C LEU A 84 -12.40 1.98 -15.38
N LEU A 85 -11.49 2.64 -14.64
CA LEU A 85 -11.42 4.10 -14.49
C LEU A 85 -10.46 4.75 -15.50
N GLY A 86 -9.98 3.99 -16.49
CA GLY A 86 -9.11 4.49 -17.55
C GLY A 86 -7.63 4.55 -17.18
N ILE A 87 -7.20 3.95 -16.06
CA ILE A 87 -5.79 3.89 -15.69
C ILE A 87 -5.13 2.68 -16.37
N PRO A 88 -4.08 2.87 -17.17
CA PRO A 88 -3.35 1.77 -17.77
C PRO A 88 -2.78 0.82 -16.71
N LEU A 89 -2.90 -0.50 -16.92
CA LEU A 89 -2.37 -1.51 -16.00
C LEU A 89 -0.87 -1.34 -15.71
N GLY A 90 -0.10 -0.78 -16.65
CA GLY A 90 1.33 -0.48 -16.45
C GLY A 90 1.63 0.63 -15.44
N ARG A 91 0.61 1.39 -14.98
CA ARG A 91 0.72 2.36 -13.87
C ARG A 91 0.25 1.78 -12.54
N ILE A 92 -0.06 0.49 -12.49
CA ILE A 92 -0.55 -0.17 -11.28
C ILE A 92 0.43 -1.29 -10.95
N THR A 93 0.94 -1.27 -9.73
CA THR A 93 1.74 -2.35 -9.18
C THR A 93 1.12 -2.84 -7.88
N THR A 94 1.43 -4.06 -7.51
CA THR A 94 0.94 -4.67 -6.28
C THR A 94 2.10 -4.99 -5.37
N VAL A 95 1.87 -4.88 -4.07
CA VAL A 95 2.89 -5.08 -3.04
C VAL A 95 2.43 -6.17 -2.08
N ASP A 96 3.38 -6.90 -1.53
CA ASP A 96 3.13 -7.80 -0.42
C ASP A 96 2.63 -7.04 0.82
N HIS A 97 1.66 -7.64 1.52
CA HIS A 97 0.99 -7.09 2.69
C HIS A 97 1.97 -6.75 3.81
N HIS A 98 2.85 -7.68 4.18
CA HIS A 98 3.86 -7.43 5.21
C HIS A 98 4.94 -6.46 4.73
N LEU A 99 5.30 -6.50 3.46
CA LEU A 99 6.21 -5.50 2.89
C LEU A 99 5.60 -4.09 2.98
N SER A 100 4.28 -3.95 2.79
CA SER A 100 3.58 -2.67 2.96
C SER A 100 3.64 -2.15 4.41
N HIS A 101 3.51 -3.03 5.40
CA HIS A 101 3.74 -2.71 6.81
C HIS A 101 5.19 -2.27 7.06
N ALA A 102 6.16 -2.98 6.47
CA ALA A 102 7.57 -2.67 6.62
C ALA A 102 7.93 -1.28 6.05
N TYR A 103 7.44 -0.94 4.85
CA TYR A 103 7.61 0.40 4.27
C TYR A 103 7.00 1.49 5.15
N THR A 104 5.77 1.28 5.62
CA THR A 104 5.08 2.27 6.48
C THR A 104 5.86 2.52 7.76
N ALA A 105 6.38 1.46 8.41
CA ALA A 105 7.16 1.59 9.63
C ALA A 105 8.51 2.28 9.39
N PHE A 106 9.26 1.87 8.35
CA PHE A 106 10.61 2.37 8.09
C PHE A 106 10.61 3.81 7.57
N CYS A 107 9.80 4.11 6.56
CA CYS A 107 9.78 5.44 5.92
C CYS A 107 9.27 6.55 6.83
N LEU A 108 8.53 6.21 7.90
CA LEU A 108 8.09 7.15 8.93
C LEU A 108 9.00 7.16 10.16
N SER A 109 10.04 6.32 10.19
CA SER A 109 11.03 6.29 11.26
C SER A 109 12.16 7.31 11.03
N PRO A 110 12.90 7.73 12.07
CA PRO A 110 14.05 8.63 11.91
C PRO A 110 15.33 7.89 11.49
N TYR A 111 15.30 6.57 11.28
CA TYR A 111 16.48 5.76 11.08
C TYR A 111 16.84 5.64 9.59
N GLN A 112 18.13 5.79 9.27
CA GLN A 112 18.64 5.59 7.91
C GLN A 112 18.86 4.12 7.55
N ARG A 113 18.94 3.25 8.57
CA ARG A 113 19.04 1.80 8.42
C ARG A 113 18.40 1.13 9.63
N ALA A 114 17.58 0.12 9.41
CA ALA A 114 16.90 -0.62 10.49
C ALA A 114 16.61 -2.07 10.09
N THR A 115 16.60 -2.95 11.09
CA THR A 115 15.91 -4.24 10.98
C THR A 115 14.46 -4.03 11.35
N ILE A 116 13.55 -4.59 10.54
CA ILE A 116 12.11 -4.45 10.72
C ILE A 116 11.53 -5.83 11.06
N LEU A 117 10.68 -5.89 12.07
CA LEU A 117 9.84 -7.02 12.39
C LEU A 117 8.39 -6.64 12.12
N VAL A 118 7.71 -7.40 11.26
CA VAL A 118 6.27 -7.32 11.07
C VAL A 118 5.63 -8.55 11.70
N THR A 119 4.67 -8.35 12.58
CA THR A 119 3.84 -9.39 13.21
C THR A 119 2.38 -9.05 13.00
N ASP A 120 1.63 -9.91 12.33
CA ASP A 120 0.21 -9.70 12.01
C ASP A 120 -0.57 -11.02 12.20
N GLY A 121 -1.90 -10.95 12.19
CA GLY A 121 -2.77 -12.14 12.12
C GLY A 121 -2.58 -12.92 10.82
N GLY A 122 -2.16 -12.23 9.75
CA GLY A 122 -1.60 -12.86 8.57
C GLY A 122 -1.28 -11.86 7.46
N GLY A 123 -0.36 -12.23 6.58
CA GLY A 123 -0.02 -11.54 5.34
C GLY A 123 -0.21 -12.42 4.11
N ASN A 124 0.60 -12.18 3.07
CA ASN A 124 0.61 -13.10 1.94
C ASN A 124 1.37 -14.39 2.29
N ASN A 125 1.14 -15.45 1.52
CA ASN A 125 1.77 -16.76 1.73
C ASN A 125 1.69 -17.32 3.16
N THR A 126 0.60 -17.05 3.90
CA THR A 126 0.45 -17.47 5.32
C THR A 126 1.55 -16.94 6.24
N ASP A 127 2.18 -15.83 5.88
CA ASP A 127 3.11 -15.17 6.77
C ASP A 127 2.35 -14.63 7.99
N THR A 128 2.83 -14.91 9.19
CA THR A 128 2.38 -14.31 10.46
C THR A 128 3.47 -13.41 11.03
N GLU A 129 4.73 -13.70 10.69
CA GLU A 129 5.89 -12.91 11.08
C GLU A 129 6.90 -12.80 9.94
N THR A 130 7.41 -11.60 9.67
CA THR A 130 8.49 -11.38 8.68
C THR A 130 9.55 -10.43 9.19
N PHE A 131 10.79 -10.67 8.77
CA PHE A 131 11.96 -9.86 9.11
C PHE A 131 12.54 -9.23 7.85
N TYR A 132 12.88 -7.95 7.92
CA TYR A 132 13.50 -7.22 6.82
C TYR A 132 14.73 -6.45 7.29
N ILE A 133 15.65 -6.19 6.36
CA ILE A 133 16.65 -5.12 6.48
C ILE A 133 16.23 -3.98 5.55
N ALA A 134 16.31 -2.76 6.06
CA ALA A 134 16.01 -1.56 5.30
C ALA A 134 17.14 -0.54 5.43
N ASP A 135 17.43 0.14 4.33
CA ASP A 135 18.29 1.32 4.25
C ASP A 135 17.84 2.24 3.10
N SER A 136 18.68 3.18 2.68
CA SER A 136 18.37 4.14 1.61
C SER A 136 18.10 3.50 0.25
N ASP A 137 18.58 2.26 0.02
CA ASP A 137 18.45 1.58 -1.26
C ASP A 137 17.16 0.75 -1.34
N GLY A 138 16.49 0.51 -0.20
CA GLY A 138 15.20 -0.14 -0.13
C GLY A 138 15.05 -1.11 1.05
N ILE A 139 14.04 -1.97 0.95
CA ILE A 139 13.71 -2.99 1.97
C ILE A 139 13.85 -4.39 1.37
N SER A 140 14.64 -5.24 2.02
CA SER A 140 14.88 -6.64 1.62
C SER A 140 14.47 -7.60 2.72
N ARG A 141 13.74 -8.67 2.36
CA ARG A 141 13.32 -9.71 3.31
C ARG A 141 14.53 -10.55 3.74
N LEU A 142 14.74 -10.66 5.04
CA LEU A 142 15.74 -11.53 5.66
C LEU A 142 15.17 -12.91 6.01
N GLY A 143 13.87 -12.97 6.33
CA GLY A 143 13.21 -14.22 6.70
C GLY A 143 11.77 -14.01 7.16
N GLY A 144 11.22 -15.01 7.83
CA GLY A 144 9.90 -14.97 8.44
C GLY A 144 9.56 -16.30 9.10
N ASN A 145 8.30 -16.49 9.45
CA ASN A 145 7.81 -17.78 9.89
C ASN A 145 7.94 -18.84 8.79
N ASP A 146 7.91 -20.10 9.22
CA ASP A 146 7.74 -21.23 8.31
C ASP A 146 6.29 -21.24 7.80
N THR A 147 6.14 -20.95 6.51
CA THR A 147 4.84 -20.88 5.81
C THR A 147 4.22 -22.27 5.57
N GLY A 148 4.94 -23.35 5.90
CA GLY A 148 4.44 -24.72 5.91
C GLY A 148 3.90 -25.18 7.26
N ARG A 149 3.91 -24.33 8.30
CA ARG A 149 3.33 -24.68 9.61
C ARG A 149 1.80 -24.87 9.49
N PRO A 150 1.25 -25.92 10.14
CA PRO A 150 -0.17 -26.28 10.05
C PRO A 150 -1.11 -25.24 10.65
#